data_AF-A0A1G3QCF6-F1
#
_entry.id   AF-A0A1G3QCF6-F1
#
_cell.length_a   1.000
_cell.length_b   1.000
_cell.length_c   1.000
_cell.angle_alpha   90.00
_cell.angle_beta   90.00
_cell.angle_gamma   90.00
#
_symmetry.space_group_name_H-M   'P 1'
#
loop_
_entity.id
_entity.type
_entity.pdbx_description
1 polymer ?
#
loop_
_entity_poly.entity_id
_entity_poly.type
_entity_poly.pdbx_seq_one_letter_code
_entity_poly.pdbx_strand_id
1 'polypeptide(L)'
;MQNVKYHALNIISIMIFSLILASTINQIVKYNISPVYSKTLTSSRKMNTASVRKSFDDYKVITESGFFKVASASDLANETQSSAGSISELTLLGTITGPTSIERAMILKTGEKSPGIFALFKVNNEISNDVYGNKLVWIADSRVYLEVSGQKLTLDLYAKKSVEPTGQQIQGGDQSDAGGQQFTQTLSRAEIRQKVFNNMDNALRGLQAGPYRVNGQIVGYRLINVRPFNILFKLGARSGDIVKRINGQSLDSTQKLMSMWESMKNDPKVTVDLERQGKNIRYDFNITD
;
A
#
# COMPACT_ATOMS: atom_id res chain seq x y z
N MET A 1 68.90 -41.65 -43.50
CA MET A 1 67.57 -42.12 -43.05
C MET A 1 67.29 -41.95 -41.55
N GLN A 2 68.29 -41.74 -40.68
CA GLN A 2 68.06 -41.59 -39.22
C GLN A 2 67.35 -40.27 -38.82
N ASN A 3 67.66 -39.14 -39.46
CA ASN A 3 67.07 -37.83 -39.09
C ASN A 3 65.55 -37.77 -39.27
N VAL A 4 65.01 -38.44 -40.31
CA VAL A 4 63.56 -38.48 -40.58
C VAL A 4 62.80 -39.19 -39.46
N LYS A 5 63.41 -40.20 -38.80
CA LYS A 5 62.79 -40.91 -37.67
C LYS A 5 62.67 -40.00 -36.44
N TYR A 6 63.67 -39.17 -36.17
CA TYR A 6 63.63 -38.21 -35.06
C TYR A 6 62.62 -37.08 -35.31
N HIS A 7 62.54 -36.57 -36.54
CA HIS A 7 61.53 -35.58 -36.89
C HIS A 7 60.11 -36.17 -36.81
N ALA A 8 59.90 -37.40 -37.29
CA ALA A 8 58.62 -38.08 -37.15
C ALA A 8 58.23 -38.28 -35.68
N LEU A 9 59.16 -38.70 -34.82
CA LEU A 9 58.91 -38.88 -33.39
C LEU A 9 58.56 -37.57 -32.69
N ASN A 10 59.25 -36.47 -33.01
CA ASN A 10 58.96 -35.15 -32.45
C ASN A 10 57.58 -34.63 -32.91
N ILE A 11 57.22 -34.81 -34.18
CA ILE A 11 55.91 -34.41 -34.71
C ILE A 11 54.79 -35.21 -34.01
N ILE A 12 54.98 -36.51 -33.82
CA ILE A 12 54.03 -37.36 -33.09
C ILE A 12 53.90 -36.92 -31.64
N SER A 13 55.01 -36.62 -30.97
CA SER A 13 55.02 -36.12 -29.58
C SER A 13 54.27 -34.79 -29.44
N ILE A 14 54.48 -33.84 -30.37
CA ILE A 14 53.78 -32.56 -30.40
C ILE A 14 52.28 -32.73 -30.64
N MET A 15 51.89 -33.63 -31.55
CA MET A 15 50.47 -33.94 -31.81
C MET A 15 49.79 -34.53 -30.58
N ILE A 16 50.42 -35.49 -29.91
CA ILE A 16 49.88 -36.12 -28.70
C ILE A 16 49.77 -35.08 -27.57
N PHE A 17 50.81 -34.27 -27.37
CA PHE A 17 50.81 -33.23 -26.36
C PHE A 17 49.71 -32.19 -26.61
N SER A 18 49.53 -31.74 -27.86
CA SER A 18 48.46 -30.81 -28.24
C SER A 18 47.07 -31.40 -27.98
N LEU A 19 46.85 -32.69 -28.25
CA LEU A 19 45.57 -33.35 -28.00
C LEU A 19 45.23 -33.43 -26.51
N ILE A 20 46.22 -33.79 -25.68
CA ILE A 20 46.06 -33.87 -24.23
C ILE A 20 45.81 -32.47 -23.64
N LEU A 21 46.51 -31.45 -24.14
CA LEU A 21 46.33 -30.07 -23.69
C LEU A 21 44.93 -29.54 -24.06
N ALA A 22 44.46 -29.82 -25.28
CA ALA A 22 43.13 -29.41 -25.72
C ALA A 22 42.02 -30.10 -24.91
N SER A 23 42.15 -31.40 -24.61
CA SER A 23 41.14 -32.14 -23.85
C SER A 23 41.05 -31.66 -22.40
N THR A 24 42.19 -31.39 -21.77
CA THR A 24 42.25 -30.88 -20.38
C THR A 24 41.66 -29.49 -20.26
N ILE A 25 41.98 -28.57 -21.18
CA ILE A 25 41.37 -27.23 -21.21
C ILE A 25 39.85 -27.34 -21.39
N ASN A 26 39.37 -28.15 -22.35
CA ASN A 26 37.93 -28.35 -22.54
C ASN A 26 37.25 -28.91 -21.29
N GLN A 27 37.92 -29.79 -20.54
CA GLN A 27 37.38 -30.36 -19.31
C GLN A 27 37.31 -29.34 -18.17
N ILE A 28 38.32 -28.48 -18.04
CA ILE A 28 38.35 -27.36 -17.09
C ILE A 28 37.26 -26.34 -17.41
N VAL A 29 37.10 -25.99 -18.69
CA VAL A 29 36.04 -25.08 -19.16
C VAL A 29 34.67 -25.69 -18.87
N LYS A 30 34.44 -26.97 -19.20
CA LYS A 30 33.19 -27.67 -18.86
C LYS A 30 32.93 -27.71 -17.35
N TYR A 31 33.95 -27.92 -16.53
CA TYR A 31 33.77 -27.96 -15.08
C TYR A 31 33.40 -26.59 -14.50
N ASN A 32 34.06 -25.52 -14.96
CA ASN A 32 33.81 -24.15 -14.47
C ASN A 32 32.54 -23.51 -15.04
N ILE A 33 32.13 -23.90 -16.26
CA ILE A 33 31.00 -23.31 -16.98
C ILE A 33 29.83 -24.29 -17.07
N SER A 34 29.85 -25.42 -16.35
CA SER A 34 28.65 -26.25 -16.21
C SER A 34 27.52 -25.37 -15.68
N PRO A 35 26.50 -25.04 -16.49
CA PRO A 35 25.37 -24.30 -15.99
C PRO A 35 24.81 -25.18 -14.88
N VAL A 36 24.68 -24.62 -13.68
CA VAL A 36 23.98 -25.28 -12.59
C VAL A 36 22.66 -25.73 -13.19
N TYR A 37 22.46 -27.04 -13.36
CA TYR A 37 21.19 -27.58 -13.79
C TYR A 37 20.24 -27.33 -12.63
N SER A 38 19.72 -26.10 -12.56
CA SER A 38 18.59 -25.76 -11.75
C SER A 38 17.47 -26.55 -12.37
N LYS A 39 17.21 -27.75 -11.81
CA LYS A 39 16.01 -28.52 -12.07
C LYS A 39 14.89 -27.51 -11.98
N THR A 40 14.30 -27.15 -13.12
CA THR A 40 13.18 -26.22 -13.15
C THR A 40 12.17 -26.88 -12.25
N LEU A 41 11.97 -26.31 -11.06
CA LEU A 41 10.87 -26.72 -10.22
C LEU A 41 9.67 -26.34 -11.06
N THR A 42 9.13 -27.32 -11.78
CA THR A 42 7.73 -27.30 -12.20
C THR A 42 7.00 -27.18 -10.89
N SER A 43 6.79 -25.94 -10.46
CA SER A 43 5.88 -25.57 -9.41
C SER A 43 4.54 -26.00 -9.97
N SER A 44 4.20 -27.26 -9.73
CA SER A 44 2.83 -27.71 -9.73
C SER A 44 2.16 -26.82 -8.71
N ARG A 45 1.60 -25.72 -9.21
CA ARG A 45 0.66 -24.89 -8.50
C ARG A 45 -0.48 -25.84 -8.20
N LYS A 46 -0.42 -26.49 -7.04
CA LYS A 46 -1.63 -27.07 -6.45
C LYS A 46 -2.57 -25.88 -6.31
N MET A 47 -3.49 -25.76 -7.25
CA MET A 47 -4.69 -24.97 -7.08
C MET A 47 -5.46 -25.65 -5.95
N ASN A 48 -5.05 -25.39 -4.72
CA ASN A 48 -5.98 -25.42 -3.61
C ASN A 48 -6.84 -24.18 -3.75
N THR A 49 -7.74 -24.18 -4.73
CA THR A 49 -8.98 -23.42 -4.64
C THR A 49 -9.87 -24.14 -3.62
N ALA A 50 -9.42 -24.17 -2.37
CA ALA A 50 -10.38 -24.13 -1.29
C ALA A 50 -10.95 -22.71 -1.37
N SER A 51 -12.06 -22.57 -2.08
CA SER A 51 -12.93 -21.41 -1.90
C SER A 51 -13.17 -21.33 -0.39
N VAL A 52 -12.50 -20.39 0.27
CA VAL A 52 -12.79 -20.06 1.66
C VAL A 52 -14.27 -19.71 1.64
N ARG A 53 -15.09 -20.62 2.18
CA ARG A 53 -16.52 -20.37 2.32
C ARG A 53 -16.60 -19.15 3.24
N LYS A 54 -16.92 -18.00 2.65
CA LYS A 54 -17.11 -16.75 3.37
C LYS A 54 -18.15 -17.01 4.47
N SER A 55 -17.82 -16.61 5.69
CA SER A 55 -18.72 -16.77 6.83
C SER A 55 -19.87 -15.79 6.69
N PHE A 56 -21.00 -16.06 7.35
CA PHE A 56 -22.12 -15.10 7.42
C PHE A 56 -21.68 -13.74 7.96
N ASP A 57 -20.65 -13.69 8.81
CA ASP A 57 -20.08 -12.43 9.32
C ASP A 57 -19.46 -11.55 8.24
N ASP A 58 -18.89 -12.13 7.16
CA ASP A 58 -18.31 -11.35 6.05
C ASP A 58 -19.40 -10.60 5.24
N TYR A 59 -20.67 -10.98 5.39
CA TYR A 59 -21.81 -10.37 4.72
C TYR A 59 -22.59 -9.40 5.61
N LYS A 60 -22.26 -9.28 6.91
CA LYS A 60 -22.92 -8.33 7.81
C LYS A 60 -22.86 -6.90 7.32
N VAL A 61 -21.77 -6.53 6.64
CA VAL A 61 -21.61 -5.21 6.01
C VAL A 61 -22.75 -4.90 5.04
N ILE A 62 -23.25 -5.89 4.29
CA ILE A 62 -24.32 -5.70 3.30
C ILE A 62 -25.70 -5.61 3.97
N THR A 63 -25.91 -6.37 5.05
CA THR A 63 -27.19 -6.32 5.79
C THR A 63 -27.31 -5.09 6.66
N GLU A 64 -26.19 -4.64 7.25
CA GLU A 64 -26.14 -3.46 8.13
C GLU A 64 -26.03 -2.15 7.34
N SER A 65 -25.62 -2.18 6.06
CA SER A 65 -25.57 -0.99 5.20
C SER A 65 -26.95 -0.45 4.79
N GLY A 66 -28.04 -1.02 5.31
CA GLY A 66 -29.39 -0.55 5.04
C GLY A 66 -29.86 -0.78 3.60
N PHE A 67 -29.12 -1.57 2.82
CA PHE A 67 -29.40 -1.86 1.40
C PHE A 67 -30.81 -2.41 1.15
N PHE A 68 -31.41 -3.07 2.16
CA PHE A 68 -32.73 -3.71 2.06
C PHE A 68 -33.84 -2.96 2.80
N LYS A 69 -33.64 -1.71 3.24
CA LYS A 69 -34.74 -0.94 3.84
C LYS A 69 -35.70 -0.46 2.74
N VAL A 70 -36.91 -1.00 2.77
CA VAL A 70 -38.05 -0.47 2.00
C VAL A 70 -38.44 0.87 2.64
N ALA A 71 -38.35 1.95 1.86
CA ALA A 71 -38.69 3.30 2.32
C ALA A 71 -40.12 3.32 2.89
N SER A 72 -40.27 3.76 4.14
CA SER A 72 -41.58 4.00 4.74
C SER A 72 -42.00 5.43 4.46
N ALA A 73 -43.31 5.66 4.32
CA ALA A 73 -43.94 6.91 3.88
C ALA A 73 -43.64 8.17 4.72
N SER A 74 -42.81 8.05 5.76
CA SER A 74 -42.34 9.14 6.62
C SER A 74 -41.16 9.92 6.05
N ASP A 75 -40.43 9.36 5.06
CA ASP A 75 -39.21 9.97 4.50
C ASP A 75 -39.47 10.94 3.34
N LEU A 76 -40.73 11.16 2.97
CA LEU A 76 -41.15 12.00 1.83
C LEU A 76 -41.48 13.47 2.17
N ALA A 77 -41.21 13.92 3.39
CA ALA A 77 -41.79 15.18 3.88
C ALA A 77 -40.86 16.41 3.86
N ASN A 78 -39.65 16.37 3.29
CA ASN A 78 -38.81 17.57 3.20
C ASN A 78 -38.01 17.60 1.88
N GLU A 79 -38.70 17.97 0.80
CA GLU A 79 -38.07 18.56 -0.38
C GLU A 79 -38.51 20.01 -0.50
N THR A 80 -37.60 20.96 -0.27
CA THR A 80 -37.56 22.17 -1.10
C THR A 80 -36.21 22.88 -1.07
N GLN A 81 -35.77 23.22 -2.28
CA GLN A 81 -34.90 24.32 -2.68
C GLN A 81 -33.37 24.19 -2.64
N SER A 82 -32.88 23.65 -3.76
CA SER A 82 -31.71 24.04 -4.55
C SER A 82 -30.93 25.28 -4.09
N SER A 83 -29.69 25.05 -3.66
CA SER A 83 -28.60 26.01 -3.72
C SER A 83 -27.29 25.27 -4.03
N ALA A 84 -26.53 25.82 -4.98
CA ALA A 84 -25.15 25.51 -5.38
C ALA A 84 -24.53 24.23 -4.78
N GLY A 85 -24.37 23.22 -5.64
CA GLY A 85 -23.94 21.85 -5.34
C GLY A 85 -22.84 21.75 -4.31
N SER A 86 -23.25 21.56 -3.06
CA SER A 86 -22.34 21.24 -1.98
C SER A 86 -21.89 19.80 -2.20
N ILE A 87 -20.58 19.57 -2.19
CA ILE A 87 -19.97 18.22 -2.31
C ILE A 87 -20.58 17.23 -1.29
N SER A 88 -21.19 17.75 -0.22
CA SER A 88 -21.99 17.00 0.75
C SER A 88 -23.15 16.19 0.16
N GLU A 89 -23.62 16.52 -1.04
CA GLU A 89 -24.67 15.78 -1.75
C GLU A 89 -24.12 14.70 -2.67
N LEU A 90 -22.80 14.63 -2.87
CA LEU A 90 -22.15 13.67 -3.74
C LEU A 90 -21.65 12.48 -2.92
N THR A 91 -21.93 11.28 -3.40
CA THR A 91 -21.42 10.03 -2.83
C THR A 91 -20.59 9.30 -3.87
N LEU A 92 -19.31 9.04 -3.57
CA LEU A 92 -18.46 8.21 -4.41
C LEU A 92 -18.83 6.74 -4.19
N LEU A 93 -19.29 6.07 -5.24
CA LEU A 93 -19.71 4.66 -5.22
C LEU A 93 -18.60 3.70 -5.66
N GLY A 94 -17.67 4.17 -6.49
CA GLY A 94 -16.59 3.34 -7.01
C GLY A 94 -15.58 4.13 -7.84
N THR A 95 -14.36 3.62 -7.92
CA THR A 95 -13.33 4.12 -8.83
C THR A 95 -12.68 2.96 -9.60
N ILE A 96 -12.23 3.28 -10.81
CA ILE A 96 -11.40 2.42 -11.65
C ILE A 96 -10.14 3.23 -11.93
N THR A 97 -9.00 2.79 -11.39
CA THR A 97 -7.70 3.43 -11.59
C THR A 97 -6.88 2.66 -12.62
N GLY A 98 -6.15 3.35 -13.49
CA GLY A 98 -5.31 2.73 -14.52
C GLY A 98 -4.86 3.76 -15.56
N PRO A 99 -4.52 3.33 -16.78
CA PRO A 99 -4.32 4.25 -17.90
C PRO A 99 -5.53 5.18 -18.08
N THR A 100 -5.28 6.41 -18.50
CA THR A 100 -6.29 7.46 -18.70
C THR A 100 -7.47 7.01 -19.57
N SER A 101 -7.26 6.04 -20.46
CA SER A 101 -8.30 5.42 -21.28
C SER A 101 -9.39 4.68 -20.49
N ILE A 102 -9.04 4.05 -19.35
CA ILE A 102 -9.95 3.25 -18.52
C ILE A 102 -10.28 3.88 -17.16
N GLU A 103 -9.62 4.98 -16.81
CA GLU A 103 -9.76 5.63 -15.50
C GLU A 103 -11.17 6.25 -15.35
N ARG A 104 -11.95 5.79 -14.36
CA ARG A 104 -13.36 6.22 -14.17
C ARG A 104 -13.71 6.40 -12.70
N ALA A 105 -14.61 7.34 -12.42
CA ALA A 105 -15.24 7.52 -11.13
C ALA A 105 -16.76 7.38 -11.28
N MET A 106 -17.38 6.62 -10.37
CA MET A 106 -18.83 6.49 -10.29
C MET A 106 -19.33 7.29 -9.09
N ILE A 107 -20.09 8.35 -9.35
CA ILE A 107 -20.53 9.32 -8.34
C ILE A 107 -22.05 9.45 -8.43
N LEU A 108 -22.72 9.33 -7.28
CA LEU A 108 -24.15 9.53 -7.15
C LEU A 108 -24.43 10.88 -6.50
N LYS A 109 -25.29 11.68 -7.13
CA LYS A 109 -25.85 12.86 -6.50
C LYS A 109 -27.09 12.50 -5.69
N THR A 110 -27.20 13.06 -4.50
CA THR A 110 -28.38 12.92 -3.63
C THR A 110 -29.60 13.47 -4.36
N GLY A 111 -30.62 12.63 -4.55
CA GLY A 111 -31.82 12.94 -5.34
C GLY A 111 -31.84 12.33 -6.75
N GLU A 112 -30.72 11.82 -7.26
CA GLU A 112 -30.69 11.08 -8.53
C GLU A 112 -30.87 9.57 -8.32
N LYS A 113 -31.59 8.92 -9.23
CA LYS A 113 -31.87 7.47 -9.17
C LYS A 113 -30.72 6.61 -9.69
N SER A 114 -29.82 7.17 -10.48
CA SER A 114 -28.73 6.45 -11.15
C SER A 114 -27.42 7.20 -10.98
N PRO A 115 -26.30 6.52 -10.70
CA PRO A 115 -25.01 7.17 -10.57
C PRO A 115 -24.45 7.58 -11.93
N GLY A 116 -23.79 8.74 -11.97
CA GLY A 116 -23.03 9.21 -13.13
C GLY A 116 -21.65 8.57 -13.20
N ILE A 117 -21.13 8.43 -14.42
CA ILE A 117 -19.76 7.95 -14.69
C ILE A 117 -18.94 9.10 -15.24
N PHE A 118 -17.81 9.39 -14.59
CA PHE A 118 -16.95 10.53 -14.89
C PHE A 118 -15.51 10.09 -15.19
N ALA A 119 -14.81 10.90 -15.98
CA ALA A 119 -13.41 10.69 -16.36
C ALA A 119 -12.62 12.00 -16.24
N LEU A 120 -11.28 11.95 -16.25
CA LEU A 120 -10.44 13.16 -16.15
C LEU A 120 -10.57 14.11 -17.35
N PHE A 121 -11.07 13.60 -18.47
CA PHE A 121 -11.30 14.34 -19.70
C PHE A 121 -12.61 13.88 -20.36
N LYS A 122 -13.16 14.71 -21.24
CA LYS A 122 -14.38 14.37 -21.99
C LYS A 122 -14.08 13.20 -22.94
N VAL A 123 -14.74 12.07 -22.72
CA VAL A 123 -14.62 10.88 -23.58
C VAL A 123 -15.74 10.88 -24.62
N ASN A 124 -16.96 11.21 -24.22
CA ASN A 124 -18.14 11.33 -25.08
C ASN A 124 -19.13 12.35 -24.48
N ASN A 125 -20.39 12.35 -24.93
CA ASN A 125 -21.41 13.28 -24.42
C ASN A 125 -21.97 12.93 -23.04
N GLU A 126 -21.73 11.70 -22.56
CA GLU A 126 -22.25 11.20 -21.27
C GLU A 126 -21.17 11.15 -20.18
N ILE A 127 -19.92 10.90 -20.58
CA ILE A 127 -18.75 10.78 -19.71
C ILE A 127 -17.89 12.02 -19.91
N SER A 128 -17.98 12.91 -18.94
CA SER A 128 -17.22 14.14 -18.88
C SER A 128 -16.40 14.24 -17.59
N ASN A 129 -15.62 15.31 -17.50
CA ASN A 129 -14.91 15.70 -16.29
C ASN A 129 -15.71 16.68 -15.43
N ASP A 130 -16.96 16.97 -15.79
CA ASP A 130 -17.86 17.81 -15.01
C ASP A 130 -18.78 16.94 -14.15
N VAL A 131 -18.49 16.90 -12.86
CA VAL A 131 -19.23 16.20 -11.81
C VAL A 131 -20.23 17.18 -11.20
N TYR A 132 -21.38 17.33 -11.85
CA TYR A 132 -22.51 18.14 -11.38
C TYR A 132 -22.14 19.62 -11.08
N GLY A 133 -21.33 20.23 -11.95
CA GLY A 133 -20.84 21.61 -11.82
C GLY A 133 -19.43 21.73 -11.22
N ASN A 134 -18.77 20.60 -10.91
CA ASN A 134 -17.45 20.54 -10.29
C ASN A 134 -16.47 19.79 -11.18
N LYS A 135 -15.25 20.30 -11.33
CA LYS A 135 -14.28 19.69 -12.23
C LYS A 135 -13.54 18.53 -11.56
N LEU A 136 -13.54 17.36 -12.18
CA LEU A 136 -12.77 16.20 -11.74
C LEU A 136 -11.29 16.37 -12.12
N VAL A 137 -10.42 16.38 -11.11
CA VAL A 137 -8.98 16.64 -11.27
C VAL A 137 -8.16 15.37 -11.20
N TRP A 138 -8.56 14.41 -10.34
CA TRP A 138 -7.80 13.17 -10.15
C TRP A 138 -8.67 12.04 -9.60
N ILE A 139 -8.43 10.80 -10.03
CA ILE A 139 -9.10 9.60 -9.53
C ILE A 139 -8.07 8.71 -8.85
N ALA A 140 -8.28 8.42 -7.57
CA ALA A 140 -7.50 7.46 -6.80
C ALA A 140 -8.32 6.19 -6.53
N ASP A 141 -7.68 5.19 -5.94
CA ASP A 141 -8.26 3.87 -5.66
C ASP A 141 -9.45 3.91 -4.70
N SER A 142 -9.47 4.91 -3.82
CA SER A 142 -10.43 5.02 -2.71
C SER A 142 -11.01 6.43 -2.57
N ARG A 143 -10.65 7.36 -3.46
CA ARG A 143 -11.08 8.76 -3.40
C ARG A 143 -10.96 9.47 -4.75
N VAL A 144 -11.69 10.57 -4.91
CA VAL A 144 -11.57 11.47 -6.06
C VAL A 144 -11.31 12.89 -5.62
N TYR A 145 -10.59 13.65 -6.44
CA TYR A 145 -10.30 15.06 -6.20
C TYR A 145 -11.13 15.91 -7.15
N LEU A 146 -11.95 16.78 -6.58
CA LEU A 146 -12.83 17.69 -7.26
C LEU A 146 -12.34 19.12 -7.05
N GLU A 147 -12.41 19.94 -8.08
CA GLU A 147 -12.20 21.38 -7.99
C GLU A 147 -13.56 22.07 -7.92
N VAL A 148 -13.83 22.70 -6.77
CA VAL A 148 -15.09 23.36 -6.45
C VAL A 148 -14.78 24.80 -6.10
N SER A 149 -15.30 25.73 -6.91
CA SER A 149 -15.05 27.17 -6.74
C SER A 149 -13.56 27.53 -6.61
N GLY A 150 -12.69 26.82 -7.33
CA GLY A 150 -11.23 27.01 -7.32
C GLY A 150 -10.48 26.35 -6.16
N GLN A 151 -11.16 25.61 -5.28
CA GLN A 151 -10.53 24.83 -4.21
C GLN A 151 -10.56 23.34 -4.54
N LYS A 152 -9.46 22.62 -4.23
CA LYS A 152 -9.38 21.16 -4.39
C LYS A 152 -9.95 20.48 -3.15
N LEU A 153 -11.05 19.77 -3.33
CA LEU A 153 -11.71 18.99 -2.29
C LEU A 153 -11.64 17.49 -2.63
N THR A 154 -11.69 16.66 -1.59
CA THR A 154 -11.58 15.21 -1.72
C THR A 154 -12.91 14.55 -1.36
N LEU A 155 -13.36 13.61 -2.19
CA LEU A 155 -14.51 12.77 -1.92
C LEU A 155 -14.04 11.33 -1.75
N ASP A 156 -14.19 10.80 -0.53
CA ASP A 156 -13.78 9.43 -0.16
C ASP A 156 -14.88 8.40 -0.49
N LEU A 157 -14.46 7.19 -0.84
CA LEU A 157 -15.34 6.07 -1.19
C LEU A 157 -16.20 5.66 0.01
N TYR A 158 -17.52 5.69 -0.14
CA TYR A 158 -18.51 5.42 0.92
C TYR A 158 -18.43 6.33 2.15
N ALA A 159 -17.85 7.53 2.05
CA ALA A 159 -17.79 8.45 3.17
C ALA A 159 -19.18 8.98 3.53
N LYS A 160 -19.74 8.45 4.62
CA LYS A 160 -20.85 9.06 5.33
C LYS A 160 -20.32 10.29 6.06
N LYS A 161 -20.57 11.47 5.47
CA LYS A 161 -20.54 12.82 6.07
C LYS A 161 -19.56 13.01 7.25
N SER A 162 -18.34 13.45 6.94
CA SER A 162 -17.51 14.25 7.85
C SER A 162 -16.88 15.39 7.07
N VAL A 163 -17.60 16.51 7.02
CA VAL A 163 -17.05 17.79 6.57
C VAL A 163 -16.78 18.60 7.83
N GLU A 164 -15.52 18.66 8.25
CA GLU A 164 -15.06 19.70 9.16
C GLU A 164 -14.10 20.64 8.41
N PRO A 165 -14.46 21.92 8.25
CA PRO A 165 -13.56 22.94 7.75
C PRO A 165 -12.70 23.42 8.93
N THR A 166 -11.46 22.96 9.04
CA THR A 166 -10.56 23.54 10.04
C THR A 166 -9.86 24.75 9.44
N GLY A 167 -10.52 25.89 9.59
CA GLY A 167 -9.88 27.20 9.57
C GLY A 167 -8.84 27.30 10.69
N GLN A 168 -7.79 28.05 10.40
CA GLN A 168 -6.60 28.27 11.21
C GLN A 168 -6.89 28.67 12.65
N GLN A 169 -6.14 28.07 13.60
CA GLN A 169 -5.49 28.84 14.65
C GLN A 169 -4.04 28.40 14.80
N ILE A 170 -3.17 29.40 14.74
CA ILE A 170 -1.72 29.36 14.87
C ILE A 170 -1.39 29.49 16.37
N GLN A 171 -0.58 28.57 16.93
CA GLN A 171 0.61 28.96 17.71
C GLN A 171 1.50 27.74 18.05
N GLY A 172 2.81 27.87 17.80
CA GLY A 172 3.84 27.28 18.67
C GLY A 172 4.61 26.06 18.17
N GLY A 173 5.44 26.24 17.14
CA GLY A 173 6.80 25.67 16.99
C GLY A 173 7.04 24.16 17.15
N ASP A 174 7.28 23.48 16.03
CA ASP A 174 8.63 23.02 15.67
C ASP A 174 8.68 22.74 14.16
N GLN A 175 9.78 23.06 13.50
CA GLN A 175 9.94 22.95 12.06
C GLN A 175 9.84 21.48 11.64
N SER A 176 8.68 21.07 11.09
CA SER A 176 8.58 19.84 10.31
C SER A 176 8.81 20.15 8.85
N ASP A 177 9.97 19.68 8.42
CA ASP A 177 10.47 19.52 7.07
C ASP A 177 9.41 19.20 6.00
N ALA A 178 9.75 19.61 4.79
CA ALA A 178 8.94 19.67 3.59
C ALA A 178 8.14 18.38 3.26
N GLY A 179 6.89 18.56 2.84
CA GLY A 179 6.21 17.68 1.88
C GLY A 179 5.87 16.25 2.33
N GLY A 180 5.73 16.01 3.63
CA GLY A 180 5.37 14.69 4.14
C GLY A 180 3.90 14.32 3.91
N GLN A 181 3.64 13.14 3.35
CA GLN A 181 2.27 12.63 3.16
C GLN A 181 1.67 12.23 4.50
N GLN A 182 0.51 12.78 4.86
CA GLN A 182 -0.17 12.49 6.14
C GLN A 182 -1.39 11.60 5.90
N PHE A 183 -1.56 10.58 6.73
CA PHE A 183 -2.68 9.65 6.68
C PHE A 183 -3.37 9.56 8.04
N THR A 184 -4.66 9.88 8.10
CA THR A 184 -5.45 9.76 9.33
C THR A 184 -6.37 8.55 9.26
N GLN A 185 -6.38 7.72 10.30
CA GLN A 185 -7.26 6.57 10.43
C GLN A 185 -7.92 6.55 11.81
N THR A 186 -9.23 6.33 11.86
CA THR A 186 -9.97 6.12 13.11
C THR A 186 -10.15 4.62 13.32
N LEU A 187 -9.80 4.15 14.51
CA LEU A 187 -9.79 2.73 14.87
C LEU A 187 -10.48 2.54 16.22
N SER A 188 -11.24 1.46 16.38
CA SER A 188 -11.84 1.13 17.68
C SER A 188 -10.81 0.57 18.65
N ARG A 189 -10.92 0.93 19.93
CA ARG A 189 -10.03 0.48 21.01
C ARG A 189 -10.13 -1.03 21.20
N ALA A 190 -11.33 -1.58 21.09
CA ALA A 190 -11.56 -3.02 21.14
C ALA A 190 -10.80 -3.76 20.03
N GLU A 191 -10.84 -3.25 18.79
CA GLU A 191 -10.18 -3.88 17.65
C GLU A 191 -8.65 -3.82 17.74
N ILE A 192 -8.09 -2.65 18.09
CA ILE A 192 -6.63 -2.52 18.26
C ILE A 192 -6.15 -3.39 19.44
N ARG A 193 -6.82 -3.35 20.59
CA ARG A 193 -6.42 -4.17 21.74
C ARG A 193 -6.41 -5.64 21.39
N GLN A 194 -7.46 -6.15 20.76
CA GLN A 194 -7.55 -7.57 20.43
C GLN A 194 -6.54 -8.01 19.36
N LYS A 195 -6.34 -7.20 18.31
CA LYS A 195 -5.54 -7.57 17.13
C LYS A 195 -4.06 -7.17 17.20
N VAL A 196 -3.72 -6.18 18.02
CA VAL A 196 -2.35 -5.60 18.09
C VAL A 196 -1.75 -5.77 19.49
N PHE A 197 -2.43 -5.30 20.55
CA PHE A 197 -1.79 -5.20 21.87
C PHE A 197 -1.88 -6.45 22.74
N ASN A 198 -2.99 -7.19 22.69
CA ASN A 198 -3.21 -8.40 23.50
C ASN A 198 -2.46 -9.62 22.94
N ASN A 199 -2.10 -9.58 21.66
CA ASN A 199 -1.36 -10.64 21.00
C ASN A 199 -0.16 -10.05 20.26
N MET A 200 0.86 -9.65 21.02
CA MET A 200 2.14 -9.20 20.46
C MET A 200 2.67 -10.20 19.44
N ASP A 201 2.61 -11.50 19.75
CA ASP A 201 3.06 -12.55 18.84
C ASP A 201 2.30 -12.54 17.50
N ASN A 202 1.00 -12.22 17.51
CA ASN A 202 0.22 -12.06 16.28
C ASN A 202 0.55 -10.78 15.53
N ALA A 203 0.81 -9.67 16.25
CA ALA A 203 1.22 -8.41 15.65
C ALA A 203 2.60 -8.53 14.99
N LEU A 204 3.52 -9.29 15.59
CA LEU A 204 4.84 -9.57 15.05
C LEU A 204 4.84 -10.73 14.03
N ARG A 205 3.75 -11.50 13.94
CA ARG A 205 3.69 -12.66 13.03
C ARG A 205 3.82 -12.23 11.57
N GLY A 206 4.89 -12.67 10.92
CA GLY A 206 5.17 -12.27 9.54
C GLY A 206 5.67 -10.83 9.40
N LEU A 207 6.08 -10.20 10.51
CA LEU A 207 6.84 -8.96 10.54
C LEU A 207 8.32 -9.29 10.83
N GLN A 208 9.22 -8.78 9.99
CA GLN A 208 10.65 -8.77 10.26
C GLN A 208 11.09 -7.31 10.27
N ALA A 209 11.67 -6.87 11.40
CA ALA A 209 12.17 -5.52 11.56
C ALA A 209 13.57 -5.54 12.20
N GLY A 210 14.35 -4.48 11.95
CA GLY A 210 15.68 -4.35 12.53
C GLY A 210 16.13 -2.88 12.61
N PRO A 211 17.17 -2.59 13.42
CA PRO A 211 17.67 -1.23 13.58
C PRO A 211 18.23 -0.69 12.26
N TYR A 212 17.82 0.53 11.91
CA TYR A 212 18.35 1.28 10.79
C TYR A 212 19.38 2.29 11.30
N ARG A 213 20.62 2.18 10.79
CA ARG A 213 21.73 3.02 11.23
C ARG A 213 22.20 3.98 10.14
N VAL A 214 22.48 5.20 10.54
CA VAL A 214 23.15 6.22 9.73
C VAL A 214 24.35 6.71 10.54
N ASN A 215 25.54 6.71 9.95
CA ASN A 215 26.80 7.09 10.64
C ASN A 215 27.05 6.30 11.94
N GLY A 216 26.68 5.02 11.96
CA GLY A 216 26.83 4.14 13.14
C GLY A 216 25.79 4.33 14.25
N GLN A 217 24.95 5.36 14.16
CA GLN A 217 23.88 5.63 15.14
C GLN A 217 22.55 5.07 14.65
N ILE A 218 21.72 4.54 15.56
CA ILE A 218 20.37 4.10 15.21
C ILE A 218 19.49 5.34 15.05
N VAL A 219 18.89 5.48 13.87
CA VAL A 219 18.00 6.60 13.53
C VAL A 219 16.55 6.17 13.31
N GLY A 220 16.28 4.87 13.46
CA GLY A 220 14.95 4.29 13.30
C GLY A 220 14.99 2.77 13.20
N TYR A 221 13.84 2.17 12.88
CA TYR A 221 13.70 0.74 12.62
C TYR A 221 13.15 0.49 11.23
N ARG A 222 13.86 -0.32 10.45
CA ARG A 222 13.44 -0.73 9.12
C ARG A 222 12.56 -1.96 9.21
N LEU A 223 11.38 -1.90 8.59
CA LEU A 223 10.52 -3.05 8.33
C LEU A 223 11.07 -3.81 7.12
N ILE A 224 11.92 -4.81 7.38
CA ILE A 224 12.56 -5.62 6.34
C ILE A 224 11.50 -6.37 5.53
N ASN A 225 10.49 -6.92 6.22
CA ASN A 225 9.46 -7.72 5.59
C ASN A 225 8.15 -7.61 6.37
N VAL A 226 7.07 -7.28 5.66
CA VAL A 226 5.72 -7.21 6.21
C VAL A 226 4.81 -8.09 5.34
N ARG A 227 4.32 -9.20 5.87
CA ARG A 227 3.41 -10.09 5.14
C ARG A 227 2.02 -9.48 4.99
N PRO A 228 1.29 -9.71 3.88
CA PRO A 228 -0.04 -9.12 3.67
C PRO A 228 -1.09 -9.46 4.73
N PHE A 229 -0.96 -10.61 5.38
CA PHE A 229 -1.87 -11.02 6.45
C PHE A 229 -1.56 -10.36 7.80
N ASN A 230 -0.41 -9.70 7.94
CA ASN A 230 0.01 -9.05 9.18
C ASN A 230 -0.89 -7.83 9.47
N ILE A 231 -1.19 -7.58 10.74
CA ILE A 231 -2.07 -6.48 11.15
C ILE A 231 -1.50 -5.10 10.78
N LEU A 232 -0.19 -4.88 10.94
CA LEU A 232 0.44 -3.61 10.56
C LEU A 232 0.37 -3.39 9.05
N PHE A 233 0.39 -4.45 8.23
CA PHE A 233 0.17 -4.32 6.78
C PHE A 233 -1.21 -3.74 6.48
N LYS A 234 -2.25 -4.21 7.18
CA LYS A 234 -3.62 -3.71 7.04
C LYS A 234 -3.75 -2.24 7.48
N LEU A 235 -2.95 -1.84 8.47
CA LEU A 235 -2.84 -0.45 8.95
C LEU A 235 -1.96 0.45 8.07
N GLY A 236 -1.39 -0.08 6.97
CA GLY A 236 -0.67 0.71 5.99
C GLY A 236 0.85 0.56 6.00
N ALA A 237 1.42 -0.24 6.92
CA ALA A 237 2.84 -0.56 6.92
C ALA A 237 3.21 -1.39 5.68
N ARG A 238 4.42 -1.17 5.15
CA ARG A 238 4.95 -1.88 3.97
C ARG A 238 6.39 -2.30 4.22
N SER A 239 6.82 -3.34 3.50
CA SER A 239 8.23 -3.73 3.47
C SER A 239 9.07 -2.59 2.89
N GLY A 240 10.18 -2.27 3.55
CA GLY A 240 11.07 -1.17 3.20
C GLY A 240 10.81 0.12 3.99
N ASP A 241 9.73 0.21 4.77
CA ASP A 241 9.47 1.37 5.62
C ASP A 241 10.54 1.51 6.71
N ILE A 242 10.91 2.74 7.03
CA ILE A 242 11.83 3.08 8.11
C ILE A 242 11.06 3.92 9.12
N VAL A 243 10.65 3.33 10.24
CA VAL A 243 9.97 4.05 11.32
C VAL A 243 11.00 4.85 12.10
N LYS A 244 10.83 6.18 12.14
CA LYS A 244 11.77 7.12 12.78
C LYS A 244 11.25 7.66 14.10
N ARG A 245 9.95 7.97 14.18
CA ARG A 245 9.32 8.51 15.39
C ARG A 245 7.98 7.87 15.67
N ILE A 246 7.63 7.75 16.95
CA ILE A 246 6.32 7.33 17.42
C ILE A 246 5.90 8.32 18.50
N ASN A 247 4.68 8.87 18.43
CA ASN A 247 4.18 9.90 19.35
C ASN A 247 5.14 11.09 19.50
N GLY A 248 5.74 11.50 18.38
CA GLY A 248 6.73 12.58 18.35
C GLY A 248 8.08 12.22 18.99
N GLN A 249 8.29 11.03 19.55
CA GLN A 249 9.55 10.62 20.15
C GLN A 249 10.42 9.85 19.15
N SER A 250 11.72 10.15 19.09
CA SER A 250 12.67 9.48 18.19
C SER A 250 12.97 8.05 18.61
N LEU A 251 13.03 7.16 17.62
CA LEU A 251 13.25 5.72 17.80
C LEU A 251 14.73 5.36 17.60
N ASP A 252 15.56 5.74 18.56
CA ASP A 252 17.03 5.62 18.50
C ASP A 252 17.61 4.41 19.28
N SER A 253 16.75 3.60 19.91
CA SER A 253 17.19 2.42 20.68
C SER A 253 16.08 1.39 20.88
N THR A 254 16.47 0.13 21.10
CA THR A 254 15.53 -0.98 21.33
C THR A 254 14.73 -0.78 22.62
N GLN A 255 15.36 -0.28 23.68
CA GLN A 255 14.68 0.04 24.93
C GLN A 255 13.57 1.07 24.73
N LYS A 256 13.82 2.14 23.94
CA LYS A 256 12.79 3.13 23.63
C LYS A 256 11.64 2.53 22.84
N LEU A 257 11.93 1.70 21.84
CA LEU A 257 10.89 0.98 21.07
C LEU A 257 9.94 0.21 21.99
N MET A 258 10.49 -0.55 22.94
CA MET A 258 9.68 -1.33 23.89
C MET A 258 8.88 -0.42 24.82
N SER A 259 9.47 0.67 25.32
CA SER A 259 8.75 1.61 26.18
C SER A 259 7.59 2.32 25.46
N MET A 260 7.79 2.70 24.19
CA MET A 260 6.74 3.30 23.36
C MET A 260 5.63 2.31 23.05
N TRP A 261 5.98 1.03 22.83
CA TRP A 261 4.97 -0.01 22.64
C TRP A 261 4.02 -0.13 23.84
N GLU A 262 4.57 -0.09 25.06
CA GLU A 262 3.76 -0.15 26.27
C GLU A 262 2.89 1.10 26.46
N SER A 263 3.40 2.30 26.16
CA SER A 263 2.62 3.53 26.30
C SER A 263 1.45 3.60 25.29
N MET A 264 1.67 3.15 24.05
CA MET A 264 0.64 3.16 23.00
C MET A 264 -0.62 2.35 23.35
N LYS A 265 -0.54 1.37 24.26
CA LYS A 265 -1.69 0.52 24.63
C LYS A 265 -2.85 1.30 25.24
N ASN A 266 -2.56 2.42 25.89
CA ASN A 266 -3.52 3.22 26.63
C ASN A 266 -3.77 4.60 26.01
N ASP A 267 -2.98 4.99 25.01
CA ASP A 267 -3.17 6.29 24.37
C ASP A 267 -4.46 6.35 23.53
N PRO A 268 -5.15 7.50 23.50
CA PRO A 268 -6.29 7.74 22.61
C PRO A 268 -5.85 8.15 21.19
N LYS A 269 -4.58 8.51 21.00
CA LYS A 269 -4.00 8.88 19.71
C LYS A 269 -2.59 8.32 19.58
N VAL A 270 -2.30 7.70 18.45
CA VAL A 270 -0.94 7.23 18.10
C VAL A 270 -0.50 7.90 16.80
N THR A 271 0.68 8.52 16.80
CA THR A 271 1.28 9.08 15.59
C THR A 271 2.56 8.33 15.25
N VAL A 272 2.76 8.01 13.97
CA VAL A 272 3.93 7.26 13.49
C VAL A 272 4.53 7.99 12.31
N ASP A 273 5.77 8.47 12.49
CA ASP A 273 6.56 9.06 11.43
C ASP A 273 7.50 8.02 10.86
N LEU A 274 7.36 7.76 9.57
CA LEU A 274 8.19 6.82 8.83
C LEU A 274 8.71 7.43 7.53
N GLU A 275 9.75 6.82 6.99
CA GLU A 275 10.24 7.11 5.66
C GLU A 275 9.97 5.91 4.75
N ARG A 276 9.40 6.17 3.58
CA ARG A 276 9.15 5.17 2.53
C ARG A 276 9.75 5.68 1.24
N GLN A 277 10.72 4.95 0.70
CA GLN A 277 11.39 5.31 -0.56
C GLN A 277 11.93 6.75 -0.56
N GLY A 278 12.51 7.20 0.56
CA GLY A 278 13.06 8.55 0.71
C GLY A 278 12.01 9.65 0.97
N LYS A 279 10.72 9.31 1.07
CA LYS A 279 9.65 10.26 1.41
C LYS A 279 9.24 10.11 2.86
N ASN A 280 9.14 11.22 3.58
CA ASN A 280 8.59 11.23 4.93
C ASN A 280 7.06 11.06 4.86
N ILE A 281 6.53 10.18 5.68
CA ILE A 281 5.11 9.86 5.78
C ILE A 281 4.74 9.85 7.26
N ARG A 282 3.61 10.46 7.60
CA ARG A 282 3.05 10.43 8.95
C ARG A 282 1.71 9.70 8.94
N TYR A 283 1.55 8.76 9.86
CA TYR A 283 0.28 8.09 10.13
C TYR A 283 -0.26 8.55 11.48
N ASP A 284 -1.51 9.03 11.48
CA ASP A 284 -2.25 9.48 12.66
C ASP A 284 -3.40 8.49 12.91
N PHE A 285 -3.34 7.79 14.03
CA PHE A 285 -4.35 6.83 14.46
C PHE A 285 -5.14 7.41 15.63
N ASN A 286 -6.43 7.67 15.44
CA ASN A 286 -7.35 8.07 16.50
C ASN A 286 -8.06 6.83 17.04
N ILE A 287 -7.95 6.59 18.35
CA ILE A 287 -8.46 5.40 19.02
C ILE A 287 -9.72 5.78 19.79
N THR A 288 -10.88 5.33 19.29
CA THR A 288 -12.20 5.56 19.89
C THR A 288 -12.69 4.33 20.65
N ASP A 289 -13.46 4.52 21.72
CA ASP A 289 -14.09 3.39 22.43
C ASP A 289 -15.25 2.76 21.66
#